data_AF-A0A653XL70-F1
#
_entry.id   AF-A0A653XL70-F1
#
_cell.length_a   1.000
_cell.length_b   1.000
_cell.length_c   1.000
_cell.angle_alpha   90.00
_cell.angle_beta   90.00
_cell.angle_gamma   90.00
#
_symmetry.space_group_name_H-M   'P 1'
#
loop_
_entity.id
_entity.type
_entity.pdbx_description
1 polymer ?
#
loop_
_entity_poly.entity_id
_entity_poly.type
_entity_poly.pdbx_seq_one_letter_code
_entity_poly.pdbx_strand_id
1 'polypeptide(L)'
;MRKQIIFIITVFFFQFFSSQRSEPKMFFGFPSENTSLISRDVIITNLPEINYNRGIFSYVNNPILQQLLNFVKTNEKKIFEITVNRCVTKGNKKYNEKVNENLTLSLQHFFEAEKIKNVIMDKSNFQTCYGNLIQNKENSQYISSGNYLSITVH
;
A
#
# COMPACT_ATOMS: atom_id res chain seq x y z
N MET A 1 52.53 5.20 -28.12
CA MET A 1 51.81 5.84 -26.99
C MET A 1 50.34 6.14 -27.35
N ARG A 2 49.50 5.12 -27.60
CA ARG A 2 48.08 5.32 -27.99
C ARG A 2 47.07 4.44 -27.22
N LYS A 3 47.53 3.57 -26.31
CA LYS A 3 46.68 2.61 -25.59
C LYS A 3 46.24 3.07 -24.19
N GLN A 4 46.81 4.15 -23.65
CA GLN A 4 46.47 4.66 -22.31
C GLN A 4 45.28 5.63 -22.29
N ILE A 5 44.92 6.23 -23.42
CA ILE A 5 43.85 7.24 -23.50
C ILE A 5 42.45 6.59 -23.41
N ILE A 6 42.28 5.36 -23.91
CA ILE A 6 40.99 4.67 -23.92
C ILE A 6 40.55 4.28 -22.49
N PHE A 7 41.50 3.98 -21.60
CA PHE A 7 41.19 3.52 -20.24
C PHE A 7 40.69 4.63 -19.31
N ILE A 8 41.08 5.88 -19.56
CA ILE A 8 40.66 7.04 -18.74
C ILE A 8 39.21 7.45 -19.07
N ILE A 9 38.78 7.25 -20.32
CA ILE A 9 37.41 7.60 -20.76
C ILE A 9 36.37 6.64 -20.16
N THR A 10 36.66 5.34 -20.04
CA THR A 10 35.73 4.38 -19.42
C THR A 10 35.57 4.58 -17.92
N VAL A 11 36.62 5.01 -17.20
CA VAL A 11 36.55 5.25 -15.74
C VAL A 11 35.77 6.53 -15.41
N PHE A 12 35.85 7.56 -16.25
CA PHE A 12 35.08 8.80 -16.06
C PHE A 12 33.57 8.64 -16.32
N PHE A 13 33.17 7.73 -17.23
CA PHE A 13 31.75 7.47 -17.50
C PHE A 13 31.03 6.72 -16.36
N PHE A 14 31.76 5.99 -15.50
CA PHE A 14 31.13 5.30 -14.36
C PHE A 14 30.78 6.22 -13.18
N GLN A 15 31.40 7.40 -13.06
CA GLN A 15 31.12 8.31 -11.95
C GLN A 15 29.93 9.26 -12.20
N PHE A 16 29.41 9.35 -13.43
CA PHE A 16 28.29 10.24 -13.75
C PHE A 16 26.90 9.59 -13.65
N PHE A 17 26.82 8.27 -13.45
CA PHE A 17 25.57 7.65 -12.99
C PHE A 17 25.46 7.82 -11.47
N SER A 18 25.38 9.07 -11.04
CA SER A 18 24.72 9.41 -9.79
C SER A 18 23.28 8.92 -9.93
N SER A 19 23.01 7.66 -9.56
CA SER A 19 21.65 7.17 -9.40
C SER A 19 20.99 8.09 -8.39
N GLN A 20 20.23 9.08 -8.88
CA GLN A 20 19.25 9.80 -8.07
C GLN A 20 18.30 8.74 -7.55
N ARG A 21 18.57 8.25 -6.34
CA ARG A 21 17.66 7.37 -5.64
C ARG A 21 16.43 8.21 -5.39
N SER A 22 15.37 7.91 -6.12
CA SER A 22 14.05 8.46 -5.87
C SER A 22 13.70 8.19 -4.41
N GLU A 23 13.26 9.23 -3.71
CA GLU A 23 12.82 9.10 -2.33
C GLU A 23 11.44 8.43 -2.28
N PRO A 24 11.17 7.60 -1.25
CA PRO A 24 9.85 7.01 -1.04
C PRO A 24 8.78 8.08 -0.90
N LYS A 25 7.62 7.84 -1.51
CA LYS A 25 6.48 8.76 -1.52
C LYS A 25 5.29 8.16 -0.79
N MET A 26 4.48 9.05 -0.22
CA MET A 26 3.16 8.71 0.30
C MET A 26 2.10 9.30 -0.64
N PHE A 27 1.19 8.45 -1.10
CA PHE A 27 0.06 8.82 -1.96
C PHE A 27 -1.25 8.73 -1.17
N PHE A 28 -2.13 9.72 -1.35
CA PHE A 28 -3.49 9.67 -0.85
C PHE A 28 -4.43 9.44 -2.05
N GLY A 29 -4.98 8.23 -2.13
CA GLY A 29 -5.65 7.71 -3.33
C GLY A 29 -4.67 7.00 -4.28
N PHE A 30 -5.23 6.29 -5.27
CA PHE A 30 -4.42 5.57 -6.25
C PHE A 30 -3.62 6.53 -7.13
N PRO A 31 -2.30 6.34 -7.28
CA PRO A 31 -1.51 7.16 -8.17
C PRO A 31 -1.90 6.91 -9.63
N SER A 32 -1.65 7.90 -10.49
CA SER A 32 -1.91 7.77 -11.92
C SER A 32 -1.08 6.64 -12.55
N GLU A 33 -1.54 6.08 -13.66
CA GLU A 33 -0.83 5.02 -14.38
C GLU A 33 0.60 5.41 -14.82
N ASN A 34 0.85 6.71 -15.00
CA ASN A 34 2.16 7.25 -15.38
C ASN A 34 3.13 7.42 -14.20
N THR A 35 2.68 7.18 -12.97
CA THR A 35 3.51 7.33 -11.78
C THR A 35 4.41 6.11 -11.60
N SER A 36 5.73 6.30 -11.75
CA SER A 36 6.70 5.25 -11.46
C SER A 36 6.77 4.97 -9.96
N LEU A 37 6.32 3.77 -9.57
CA LEU A 37 6.37 3.30 -8.18
C LEU A 37 7.74 2.73 -7.83
N ILE A 38 8.22 3.09 -6.65
CA ILE A 38 9.46 2.55 -6.08
C ILE A 38 9.20 1.75 -4.81
N SER A 39 10.18 0.93 -4.44
CA SER A 39 10.13 0.21 -3.17
C SER A 39 9.98 1.20 -2.01
N ARG A 40 9.12 0.85 -1.05
CA ARG A 40 8.70 1.63 0.12
C ARG A 40 7.74 2.78 -0.15
N ASP A 41 7.26 2.96 -1.38
CA ASP A 41 6.11 3.83 -1.61
C ASP A 41 4.91 3.31 -0.82
N VAL A 42 4.14 4.23 -0.24
CA VAL A 42 2.94 3.93 0.55
C VAL A 42 1.74 4.60 -0.11
N ILE A 43 0.70 3.84 -0.39
CA ILE A 43 -0.58 4.34 -0.89
C ILE A 43 -1.63 4.18 0.21
N ILE A 44 -2.23 5.28 0.62
CA ILE A 44 -3.34 5.33 1.58
C ILE A 44 -4.62 5.58 0.78
N THR A 45 -5.54 4.63 0.81
CA THR A 45 -6.84 4.73 0.10
C THR A 45 -7.99 4.33 1.02
N ASN A 46 -9.22 4.62 0.61
CA ASN A 46 -10.40 4.27 1.38
C ASN A 46 -10.55 2.74 1.49
N LEU A 47 -11.21 2.27 2.56
CA LEU A 47 -11.69 0.89 2.59
C LEU A 47 -12.76 0.66 1.51
N PRO A 48 -12.81 -0.52 0.88
CA PRO A 48 -13.93 -0.88 0.02
C PRO A 48 -15.25 -0.68 0.76
N GLU A 49 -16.20 0.01 0.13
CA GLU A 49 -17.54 0.20 0.70
C GLU A 49 -18.18 -1.13 1.06
N ILE A 50 -18.61 -1.25 2.32
CA ILE A 50 -19.34 -2.40 2.81
C ILE A 50 -20.81 -2.01 2.76
N ASN A 51 -21.58 -2.60 1.85
CA ASN A 51 -23.03 -2.54 2.00
C ASN A 51 -23.40 -3.40 3.20
N TYR A 52 -23.78 -2.74 4.31
CA TYR A 52 -24.15 -3.40 5.56
C TYR A 52 -25.54 -4.04 5.45
N ASN A 53 -25.66 -5.07 4.61
CA ASN A 53 -26.66 -6.10 4.80
C ASN A 53 -25.95 -7.38 5.23
N ARG A 54 -26.05 -7.70 6.52
CA ARG A 54 -25.64 -8.98 7.14
C ARG A 54 -24.14 -9.31 7.14
N GLY A 55 -23.25 -8.33 6.97
CA GLY A 55 -21.80 -8.56 7.11
C GLY A 55 -21.21 -9.47 6.01
N ILE A 56 -21.91 -9.61 4.89
CA ILE A 56 -21.48 -10.37 3.74
C ILE A 56 -20.73 -9.42 2.79
N PHE A 57 -19.47 -9.74 2.49
CA PHE A 57 -18.75 -9.13 1.37
C PHE A 57 -19.28 -9.74 0.07
N SER A 58 -20.35 -9.17 -0.48
CA SER A 58 -20.78 -9.52 -1.84
C SER A 58 -20.10 -8.60 -2.84
N TYR A 59 -19.38 -9.18 -3.81
CA TYR A 59 -18.76 -8.46 -4.93
C TYR A 59 -19.82 -7.95 -5.91
N VAL A 60 -20.51 -6.87 -5.55
CA VAL A 60 -21.41 -6.17 -6.48
C VAL A 60 -21.08 -4.68 -6.41
N ASN A 61 -20.50 -4.15 -7.49
CA ASN A 61 -20.26 -2.73 -7.74
C ASN A 61 -19.46 -1.99 -6.64
N ASN A 62 -18.25 -2.46 -6.33
CA ASN A 62 -17.33 -1.74 -5.43
C ASN A 62 -16.20 -1.05 -6.23
N PRO A 63 -16.25 0.29 -6.41
CA PRO A 63 -15.28 1.01 -7.26
C PRO A 63 -13.87 0.99 -6.68
N ILE A 64 -13.72 1.02 -5.35
CA ILE A 64 -12.40 1.01 -4.68
C ILE A 64 -11.73 -0.35 -4.91
N LEU A 65 -12.48 -1.44 -4.78
CA LEU A 65 -11.95 -2.78 -4.99
C LEU A 65 -11.56 -3.02 -6.45
N GLN A 66 -12.32 -2.48 -7.40
CA GLN A 66 -11.98 -2.49 -8.82
C GLN A 66 -10.73 -1.68 -9.13
N GLN A 67 -10.60 -0.48 -8.56
CA GLN A 67 -9.40 0.34 -8.70
C GLN A 67 -8.16 -0.37 -8.12
N LEU A 68 -8.31 -0.99 -6.95
CA LEU A 68 -7.25 -1.78 -6.32
C LEU A 68 -6.81 -2.95 -7.19
N LEU A 69 -7.77 -3.71 -7.73
CA LEU A 69 -7.50 -4.82 -8.63
C LEU A 69 -6.78 -4.37 -9.89
N ASN A 70 -7.27 -3.29 -10.53
CA ASN A 70 -6.65 -2.73 -11.73
C ASN A 70 -5.23 -2.24 -11.43
N PHE A 71 -5.04 -1.51 -10.33
CA PHE A 71 -3.74 -1.01 -9.89
C PHE A 71 -2.71 -2.13 -9.69
N VAL A 72 -3.11 -3.22 -9.05
CA VAL A 72 -2.23 -4.38 -8.84
C VAL A 72 -1.93 -5.11 -10.16
N LYS A 73 -2.92 -5.26 -11.04
CA LYS A 73 -2.76 -5.90 -12.37
C LYS A 73 -1.84 -5.10 -13.30
N THR A 74 -1.97 -3.78 -13.33
CA THR A 74 -1.11 -2.91 -14.16
C THR A 74 0.33 -2.83 -13.65
N ASN A 75 0.57 -3.23 -12.39
CA ASN A 75 1.88 -3.24 -11.76
C ASN A 75 2.31 -4.67 -11.34
N GLU A 76 2.06 -5.67 -12.19
CA GLU A 76 2.28 -7.10 -11.89
C GLU A 76 3.71 -7.47 -11.44
N LYS A 77 4.72 -6.65 -11.79
CA LYS A 77 6.12 -6.85 -11.44
C LYS A 77 6.49 -6.36 -10.03
N LYS A 78 5.56 -5.69 -9.35
CA LYS A 78 5.72 -5.15 -7.99
C LYS A 78 4.96 -6.01 -7.00
N ILE A 79 5.51 -6.15 -5.80
CA ILE A 79 4.83 -6.82 -4.70
C ILE A 79 4.17 -5.74 -3.82
N PHE A 80 2.92 -5.97 -3.47
CA PHE A 80 2.11 -5.05 -2.67
C PHE A 80 1.75 -5.69 -1.35
N GLU A 81 2.18 -5.11 -0.23
CA GLU A 81 1.71 -5.48 1.10
C GLU A 81 0.54 -4.58 1.48
N ILE A 82 -0.62 -5.18 1.78
CA ILE A 82 -1.86 -4.46 2.07
C ILE A 82 -2.24 -4.68 3.53
N THR A 83 -2.34 -3.57 4.28
CA THR A 83 -2.82 -3.54 5.65
C THR A 83 -4.19 -2.89 5.71
N VAL A 84 -5.13 -3.57 6.37
CA VAL A 84 -6.47 -3.02 6.65
C VAL A 84 -6.44 -2.27 7.97
N ASN A 85 -6.99 -1.04 7.98
CA ASN A 85 -7.23 -0.31 9.20
C ASN A 85 -8.68 0.19 9.24
N ARG A 86 -9.54 -0.55 9.95
CA ARG A 86 -10.93 -0.21 10.27
C ARG A 86 -11.05 0.08 11.76
N CYS A 87 -11.57 1.24 12.08
CA CYS A 87 -11.96 1.57 13.45
C CYS A 87 -13.47 1.80 13.55
N VAL A 88 -14.13 0.99 14.39
CA VAL A 88 -15.51 1.24 14.81
C VAL A 88 -15.45 1.99 16.14
N THR A 89 -15.85 3.27 16.14
CA THR A 89 -15.71 4.19 17.28
C THR A 89 -16.37 3.70 18.57
N LYS A 90 -17.45 2.92 18.46
CA LYS A 90 -18.15 2.30 19.61
C LYS A 90 -17.66 0.89 19.95
N GLY A 91 -16.74 0.34 19.15
CA GLY A 91 -16.15 -0.98 19.34
C GLY A 91 -14.96 -0.94 20.28
N ASN A 92 -14.83 -1.94 21.15
CA ASN A 92 -13.62 -2.12 21.94
C ASN A 92 -12.45 -2.65 21.09
N LYS A 93 -11.23 -2.68 21.64
CA LYS A 93 -10.02 -3.12 20.93
C LYS A 93 -10.20 -4.51 20.28
N LYS A 94 -10.64 -5.51 21.05
CA LYS A 94 -10.84 -6.88 20.58
C LYS A 94 -11.85 -6.99 19.44
N TYR A 95 -12.92 -6.20 19.50
CA TYR A 95 -13.90 -6.12 18.42
C TYR A 95 -13.27 -5.55 17.15
N ASN A 96 -12.53 -4.45 17.25
CA ASN A 96 -11.87 -3.85 16.10
C ASN A 96 -10.79 -4.77 15.50
N GLU A 97 -9.99 -5.45 16.33
CA GLU A 97 -9.07 -6.49 15.88
C GLU A 97 -9.79 -7.56 15.06
N LYS A 98 -10.92 -8.07 15.56
CA LYS A 98 -11.68 -9.11 14.86
C LYS A 98 -12.29 -8.62 13.55
N VAL A 99 -12.76 -7.37 13.52
CA VAL A 99 -13.26 -6.75 12.29
C VAL A 99 -12.13 -6.66 11.26
N ASN A 100 -10.96 -6.13 11.64
CA ASN A 100 -9.81 -6.03 10.73
C ASN A 100 -9.37 -7.40 10.22
N GLU A 101 -9.28 -8.40 11.09
CA GLU A 101 -8.96 -9.78 10.69
C GLU A 101 -9.92 -10.30 9.62
N ASN A 102 -11.23 -10.17 9.84
CA ASN A 102 -12.25 -10.62 8.89
C ASN A 102 -12.19 -9.85 7.55
N LEU A 103 -11.92 -8.54 7.60
CA LEU A 103 -11.72 -7.72 6.40
C LEU A 103 -10.49 -8.16 5.60
N THR A 104 -9.37 -8.38 6.30
CA THR A 104 -8.13 -8.86 5.69
C THR A 104 -8.32 -10.22 5.02
N LEU A 105 -9.02 -11.15 5.69
CA LEU A 105 -9.36 -12.46 5.10
C LEU A 105 -10.28 -12.32 3.88
N SER A 106 -11.26 -11.42 3.92
CA SER A 106 -12.18 -11.20 2.80
C SER A 106 -11.44 -10.65 1.57
N LEU A 107 -10.52 -9.70 1.77
CA LEU A 107 -9.65 -9.19 0.71
C LEU A 107 -8.67 -10.26 0.20
N GLN A 108 -8.12 -11.08 1.08
CA GLN A 108 -7.27 -12.20 0.68
C GLN A 108 -8.01 -13.14 -0.27
N HIS A 109 -9.22 -13.58 0.09
CA HIS A 109 -10.04 -14.44 -0.77
C HIS A 109 -10.43 -13.77 -2.09
N PHE A 110 -10.64 -12.46 -2.09
CA PHE A 110 -10.87 -11.71 -3.33
C PHE A 110 -9.67 -11.80 -4.28
N PHE A 111 -8.46 -11.54 -3.81
CA PHE A 111 -7.25 -11.63 -4.63
C PHE A 111 -6.96 -13.07 -5.08
N GLU A 112 -7.22 -14.06 -4.22
CA GLU A 112 -7.11 -15.48 -4.56
C GLU A 112 -8.09 -15.87 -5.69
N ALA A 113 -9.34 -15.44 -5.62
CA ALA A 113 -10.35 -15.67 -6.65
C ALA A 113 -9.97 -15.02 -7.99
N GLU A 114 -9.37 -13.83 -7.94
CA GLU A 114 -8.83 -13.10 -9.11
C GLU A 114 -7.46 -13.62 -9.59
N LYS A 115 -6.92 -14.66 -8.94
CA LYS A 115 -5.60 -15.28 -9.25
C LYS A 115 -4.42 -14.30 -9.16
N ILE A 116 -4.52 -13.30 -8.30
CA ILE A 116 -3.47 -12.31 -8.04
C ILE A 116 -2.43 -12.90 -7.08
N LYS A 117 -1.15 -12.86 -7.47
CA LYS A 117 -0.04 -13.44 -6.69
C LYS A 117 0.93 -12.42 -6.12
N ASN A 118 0.85 -11.17 -6.58
CA ASN A 118 1.76 -10.10 -6.19
C ASN A 118 1.19 -9.22 -5.06
N VAL A 119 0.26 -9.77 -4.28
CA VAL A 119 -0.33 -9.12 -3.11
C VAL A 119 -0.07 -9.98 -1.88
N ILE A 120 0.39 -9.33 -0.81
CA ILE A 120 0.55 -9.89 0.53
C ILE A 120 -0.46 -9.18 1.43
N MET A 121 -1.36 -9.96 2.04
CA MET A 121 -2.29 -9.41 3.02
C MET A 121 -1.65 -9.45 4.40
N ASP A 122 -1.34 -8.28 4.96
CA ASP A 122 -0.74 -8.19 6.27
C ASP A 122 -1.82 -8.29 7.37
N LYS A 123 -1.69 -9.32 8.21
CA LYS A 123 -2.60 -9.64 9.31
C LYS A 123 -2.11 -9.07 10.65
N SER A 124 -0.92 -8.49 10.71
CA SER A 124 -0.17 -8.28 11.95
C SER A 124 -0.30 -6.89 12.59
N ASN A 125 -1.12 -5.98 12.04
CA ASN A 125 -0.91 -4.55 12.31
C ASN A 125 -2.06 -3.76 12.95
N PHE A 126 -3.10 -4.37 13.53
CA PHE A 126 -4.06 -3.57 14.31
C PHE A 126 -3.50 -3.18 15.69
N GLN A 127 -2.92 -1.97 15.80
CA GLN A 127 -2.41 -1.47 17.08
C GLN A 127 -3.51 -0.82 17.92
N THR A 128 -4.22 0.18 17.39
CA THR A 128 -5.40 0.82 18.01
C THR A 128 -6.23 1.58 16.97
N CYS A 129 -7.43 2.02 17.36
CA CYS A 129 -8.22 3.01 16.62
C CYS A 129 -7.55 4.39 16.50
N TYR A 130 -6.54 4.65 17.32
CA TYR A 130 -5.71 5.86 17.29
C TYR A 130 -4.40 5.53 16.55
N GLY A 131 -4.54 5.09 15.30
CA GLY A 131 -3.41 4.80 14.43
C GLY A 131 -2.95 6.09 13.75
N ASN A 132 -1.97 6.77 14.34
CA ASN A 132 -1.35 7.94 13.72
C ASN A 132 -0.70 7.53 12.38
N LEU A 133 -1.26 7.98 11.26
CA LEU A 133 -0.64 7.87 9.93
C LEU A 133 0.74 8.56 9.88
N ILE A 134 1.05 9.43 10.85
CA ILE A 134 2.34 10.07 11.06
C ILE A 134 2.59 10.16 12.57
N GLN A 135 3.47 9.33 13.14
CA GLN A 135 4.03 9.59 14.47
C GLN A 135 5.29 10.44 14.31
N ASN A 136 5.14 11.75 14.35
CA ASN A 136 6.26 12.64 14.66
C ASN A 136 6.14 13.03 16.14
N LYS A 137 7.23 12.96 16.92
CA LYS A 137 7.26 13.28 18.36
C LYS A 137 6.76 14.70 18.68
N GLU A 138 6.77 15.58 17.68
CA GLU A 138 6.42 17.01 17.82
C GLU A 138 4.96 17.34 17.47
N ASN A 139 4.20 16.44 16.83
CA ASN A 139 2.83 16.73 16.38
C ASN A 139 1.84 15.67 16.88
N SER A 140 1.28 15.93 18.06
CA SER A 140 0.25 15.10 18.73
C SER A 140 -1.16 15.20 18.12
N GLN A 141 -1.34 15.89 16.98
CA GLN A 141 -2.66 16.32 16.51
C GLN A 141 -3.19 15.63 15.25
N TYR A 142 -2.46 14.73 14.61
CA TYR A 142 -3.00 13.99 13.44
C TYR A 142 -3.74 12.72 13.88
N ILE A 143 -4.90 12.91 14.51
CA ILE A 143 -5.83 11.83 14.85
C ILE A 143 -6.58 11.45 13.56
N SER A 144 -6.11 10.43 12.85
CA SER A 144 -6.91 9.77 11.82
C SER A 144 -7.83 8.76 12.49
N SER A 145 -9.15 8.96 12.40
CA SER A 145 -10.12 7.90 12.67
C SER A 145 -10.01 6.87 11.53
N GLY A 146 -9.08 5.93 11.66
CA GLY A 146 -8.58 5.13 10.54
C GLY A 146 -9.64 4.20 9.95
N ASN A 147 -10.13 4.55 8.75
CA ASN A 147 -10.91 3.68 7.89
C ASN A 147 -10.28 3.68 6.50
N TYR A 148 -9.11 3.05 6.39
CA TYR A 148 -8.30 3.07 5.17
C TYR A 148 -7.61 1.72 4.91
N LEU A 149 -7.20 1.53 3.66
CA LEU A 149 -6.18 0.57 3.26
C LEU A 149 -4.84 1.29 3.18
N SER A 150 -3.80 0.67 3.72
CA SER A 150 -2.41 1.05 3.46
C SER A 150 -1.79 0.01 2.53
N ILE A 151 -1.17 0.45 1.45
CA ILE A 151 -0.55 -0.41 0.45
C ILE A 151 0.93 -0.02 0.35
N THR A 152 1.81 -0.91 0.78
CA THR A 152 3.27 -0.72 0.71
C THR A 152 3.83 -1.45 -0.50
N VAL A 153 4.64 -0.77 -1.30
CA VAL A 153 5.33 -1.36 -2.45
C VAL A 153 6.66 -1.97 -1.99
N HIS A 154 6.97 -3.20 -2.40
CA HIS A 154 8.25 -3.87 -2.13
C HIS A 154 9.13 -3.95 -3.37
#